data_AF-A0A943L9A0-F1
#
_entry.id   AF-A0A943L9A0-F1
#
_cell.length_a   1.000
_cell.length_b   1.000
_cell.length_c   1.000
_cell.angle_alpha   90.00
_cell.angle_beta   90.00
_cell.angle_gamma   90.00
#
_symmetry.space_group_name_H-M   'P 1'
#
loop_
_entity.id
_entity.type
_entity.pdbx_description
1 polymer ?
#
loop_
_entity_poly.entity_id
_entity_poly.type
_entity_poly.pdbx_seq_one_letter_code
_entity_poly.pdbx_strand_id
1 'polypeptide(L)'
;MKNKFISFCLLLALPITLISCNTSKDEVIQSNPSPKEEVTSGLQEQPEESLIESNIAAPYTKEQSIKNNDLVYDAKEEKYVDNTPLKNFLDNVKINKPAKVRYTQYYEGLLDKMRDVEFDGKAFKLKEYDTKSPELKYYNYIVIRGESITVVSNYYKLDGDGMKLFPVENINTFYGKWSIDKNVASNSVTLLSNDDISKIIGQLIEFSPSYINYNNKKYLNVKYNNESISNIEFQSGFKGVTFNDLGIESNTVNSISLESYDNMIQDDEVNGIHGLTLYEKSKNTIILYKGGVFFELHRQQ
;
A
#
# COMPACT_ATOMS: atom_id res chain seq x y z
N MET A 1 13.89 -10.92 47.05
CA MET A 1 14.41 -11.92 46.08
C MET A 1 14.11 -11.37 44.70
N LYS A 2 14.97 -10.56 44.06
CA LYS A 2 16.09 -10.96 43.18
C LYS A 2 15.73 -12.15 42.27
N ASN A 3 15.43 -11.89 41.00
CA ASN A 3 16.38 -12.18 39.92
C ASN A 3 15.95 -11.57 38.57
N LYS A 4 16.89 -10.83 37.99
CA LYS A 4 16.98 -10.46 36.57
C LYS A 4 17.45 -11.69 35.78
N PHE A 5 17.05 -11.81 34.51
CA PHE A 5 17.95 -12.34 33.48
C PHE A 5 17.72 -11.64 32.14
N ILE A 6 18.81 -11.10 31.62
CA ILE A 6 19.08 -10.59 30.28
C ILE A 6 19.67 -11.77 29.48
N SER A 7 19.32 -11.91 28.19
CA SER A 7 20.13 -12.55 27.11
C SER A 7 19.21 -12.93 25.95
N PHE A 8 19.56 -12.89 24.66
CA PHE A 8 20.82 -12.62 23.96
C PHE A 8 20.45 -12.39 22.48
N CYS A 9 21.07 -11.42 21.82
CA CYS A 9 21.03 -11.30 20.36
C CYS A 9 21.88 -12.43 19.74
N LEU A 10 21.38 -13.08 18.69
CA LEU A 10 22.21 -13.90 17.79
C LEU A 10 22.06 -13.39 16.36
N LEU A 11 23.06 -12.64 15.91
CA LEU A 11 23.37 -12.43 14.50
C LEU A 11 23.97 -13.73 13.94
N LEU A 12 23.36 -14.27 12.88
CA LEU A 12 23.97 -15.30 12.06
C LEU A 12 24.67 -14.64 10.86
N ALA A 13 26.00 -14.57 10.92
CA ALA A 13 26.85 -14.39 9.75
C ALA A 13 27.31 -15.79 9.28
N LEU A 14 27.17 -16.08 7.99
CA LEU A 14 27.77 -17.27 7.36
C LEU A 14 28.80 -16.83 6.31
N PRO A 15 29.92 -17.57 6.17
CA PRO A 15 31.14 -17.12 5.49
C PRO A 15 31.13 -17.40 3.98
N ILE A 16 31.69 -16.45 3.21
CA ILE A 16 32.06 -16.65 1.81
C ILE A 16 33.38 -17.42 1.78
N THR A 17 33.36 -18.61 1.19
CA THR A 17 34.56 -19.41 0.90
C THR A 17 35.26 -18.86 -0.34
N LEU A 18 36.50 -18.42 -0.15
CA LEU A 18 37.45 -18.11 -1.22
C LEU A 18 37.99 -19.42 -1.80
N ILE A 19 37.75 -19.65 -3.10
CA ILE A 19 38.51 -20.64 -3.88
C ILE A 19 39.69 -19.90 -4.51
N SER A 20 40.89 -20.26 -4.05
CA SER A 20 42.18 -19.89 -4.64
C SER A 20 42.65 -21.03 -5.55
N CYS A 21 43.15 -20.69 -6.74
CA CYS A 21 44.12 -21.50 -7.47
C CYS A 21 45.10 -20.60 -8.26
N ASN A 22 46.36 -20.67 -7.80
CA ASN A 22 47.67 -20.42 -8.43
C ASN A 22 47.77 -20.87 -9.92
N THR A 23 48.72 -20.50 -10.81
CA THR A 23 50.02 -19.76 -10.82
C THR A 23 50.55 -19.73 -12.28
N SER A 24 51.31 -18.69 -12.69
CA SER A 24 52.62 -18.73 -13.40
C SER A 24 52.96 -17.33 -13.98
N LYS A 25 54.02 -16.64 -13.50
CA LYS A 25 55.42 -16.52 -14.04
C LYS A 25 55.47 -15.90 -15.46
N ASP A 26 56.30 -14.93 -15.85
CA ASP A 26 57.38 -14.10 -15.28
C ASP A 26 57.65 -12.95 -16.31
N GLU A 27 58.35 -11.89 -15.89
CA GLU A 27 59.11 -10.84 -16.64
C GLU A 27 58.76 -9.40 -16.15
N VAL A 28 59.47 -8.77 -15.20
CA VAL A 28 60.86 -8.24 -15.13
C VAL A 28 60.98 -6.76 -15.60
N ILE A 29 61.00 -5.86 -14.58
CA ILE A 29 61.94 -4.70 -14.39
C ILE A 29 61.76 -3.47 -15.34
N GLN A 30 61.72 -2.17 -14.96
CA GLN A 30 62.22 -1.34 -13.84
C GLN A 30 61.57 0.07 -13.91
N SER A 31 61.32 0.72 -12.76
CA SER A 31 61.84 2.09 -12.44
C SER A 31 61.36 2.60 -11.07
N ASN A 32 62.33 2.83 -10.18
CA ASN A 32 62.32 3.49 -8.85
C ASN A 32 61.84 4.98 -8.87
N PRO A 33 61.78 5.73 -7.73
CA PRO A 33 61.26 5.44 -6.39
C PRO A 33 60.46 6.63 -5.72
N SER A 34 59.88 6.37 -4.54
CA SER A 34 59.69 7.31 -3.40
C SER A 34 58.46 8.27 -3.39
N PRO A 35 58.06 8.85 -2.23
CA PRO A 35 57.44 8.19 -1.07
C PRO A 35 56.05 8.80 -0.73
N LYS A 36 55.28 8.02 0.04
CA LYS A 36 53.99 8.33 0.71
C LYS A 36 53.62 9.82 0.84
N GLU A 37 52.55 10.22 0.14
CA GLU A 37 51.67 11.29 0.59
C GLU A 37 50.46 10.65 1.30
N GLU A 38 50.35 10.99 2.58
CA GLU A 38 49.22 10.70 3.44
C GLU A 38 48.07 11.64 3.04
N VAL A 39 47.21 11.16 2.14
CA VAL A 39 45.99 11.90 1.78
C VAL A 39 44.97 11.68 2.88
N THR A 40 44.88 12.67 3.78
CA THR A 40 43.74 12.86 4.67
C THR A 40 42.45 12.84 3.86
N SER A 41 41.67 11.77 4.00
CA SER A 41 40.32 11.69 3.47
C SER A 41 39.47 12.72 4.21
N GLY A 42 39.18 13.84 3.54
CA GLY A 42 38.09 14.72 3.95
C GLY A 42 36.79 13.93 3.88
N LEU A 43 36.35 13.40 5.01
CA LEU A 43 34.96 13.07 5.24
C LEU A 43 34.20 14.38 5.13
N GLN A 44 33.59 14.63 3.97
CA GLN A 44 32.49 15.59 3.90
C GLN A 44 31.36 15.00 4.73
N GLU A 45 31.20 15.50 5.96
CA GLU A 45 29.98 15.36 6.73
C GLU A 45 28.81 15.76 5.84
N GLN A 46 27.87 14.84 5.64
CA GLN A 46 26.55 15.22 5.16
C GLN A 46 25.94 16.19 6.19
N PRO A 47 25.24 17.26 5.76
CA PRO A 47 24.65 18.18 6.72
C PRO A 47 23.65 17.39 7.57
N GLU A 48 23.83 17.38 8.89
CA GLU A 48 22.79 16.91 9.81
C GLU A 48 21.51 17.68 9.49
N GLU A 49 20.45 16.98 9.09
CA GLU A 49 19.12 17.58 8.99
C GLU A 49 18.71 18.04 10.40
N SER A 50 18.95 19.31 10.71
CA SER A 50 18.65 19.87 12.01
C SER A 50 17.14 19.83 12.25
N LEU A 51 16.70 19.11 13.28
CA LEU A 51 15.33 19.11 13.75
C LEU A 51 14.88 20.53 14.10
N ILE A 52 13.72 20.94 13.59
CA ILE A 52 13.14 22.26 13.83
C ILE A 52 12.03 22.14 14.89
N GLU A 53 12.13 22.90 15.98
CA GLU A 53 11.06 22.96 16.99
C GLU A 53 9.81 23.64 16.41
N SER A 54 8.64 23.04 16.66
CA SER A 54 7.35 23.59 16.25
C SER A 54 6.69 24.37 17.38
N ASN A 55 5.55 25.01 17.08
CA ASN A 55 4.67 25.61 18.07
C ASN A 55 3.50 24.68 18.47
N ILE A 56 3.52 23.40 18.06
CA ILE A 56 2.47 22.44 18.37
C ILE A 56 2.83 21.75 19.68
N ALA A 57 2.00 21.94 20.70
CA ALA A 57 2.22 21.31 22.00
C ALA A 57 1.98 19.78 21.92
N ALA A 58 2.82 19.02 22.62
CA ALA A 58 2.59 17.59 22.83
C ALA A 58 1.88 17.34 24.18
N PRO A 59 0.97 16.36 24.27
CA PRO A 59 0.47 15.51 23.19
C PRO A 59 -0.59 16.21 22.32
N TYR A 60 -0.64 15.88 21.03
CA TYR A 60 -1.70 16.32 20.11
C TYR A 60 -2.80 15.26 19.98
N THR A 61 -3.99 15.53 20.51
CA THR A 61 -5.06 14.53 20.65
C THR A 61 -5.94 14.40 19.42
N LYS A 62 -6.64 13.26 19.28
CA LYS A 62 -7.57 13.02 18.16
C LYS A 62 -8.68 14.06 18.12
N GLU A 63 -9.19 14.46 19.29
CA GLU A 63 -10.21 15.49 19.44
C GLU A 63 -9.69 16.87 18.98
N GLN A 64 -8.43 17.19 19.29
CA GLN A 64 -7.80 18.42 18.79
C GLN A 64 -7.67 18.40 17.26
N SER A 65 -7.25 17.27 16.69
CA SER A 65 -7.13 17.10 15.24
C SER A 65 -8.48 17.30 14.53
N ILE A 66 -9.54 16.66 15.05
CA ILE A 66 -10.90 16.81 14.52
C ILE A 66 -11.38 18.27 14.65
N LYS A 67 -11.17 18.89 15.82
CA LYS A 67 -11.56 20.29 16.06
C LYS A 67 -10.85 21.26 15.11
N ASN A 68 -9.61 20.96 14.74
CA ASN A 68 -8.79 21.77 13.84
C ASN A 68 -9.04 21.48 12.35
N ASN A 69 -9.97 20.58 12.03
CA ASN A 69 -10.29 20.16 10.66
C ASN A 69 -9.06 19.57 9.94
N ASP A 70 -8.23 18.83 10.69
CA ASP A 70 -7.11 18.06 10.15
C ASP A 70 -7.62 16.81 9.41
N LEU A 71 -6.80 16.26 8.52
CA LEU A 71 -7.02 14.96 7.91
C LEU A 71 -6.68 13.85 8.91
N VAL A 72 -7.70 13.30 9.57
CA VAL A 72 -7.53 12.31 10.64
C VAL A 72 -7.74 10.89 10.10
N TYR A 73 -6.71 10.05 10.21
CA TYR A 73 -6.76 8.63 9.85
C TYR A 73 -6.70 7.75 11.10
N ASP A 74 -7.64 6.82 11.20
CA ASP A 74 -7.65 5.77 12.22
C ASP A 74 -6.96 4.53 11.66
N ALA A 75 -5.74 4.25 12.13
CA ALA A 75 -4.90 3.17 11.62
C ALA A 75 -5.39 1.79 12.02
N LYS A 76 -6.18 1.66 13.09
CA LYS A 76 -6.77 0.38 13.51
C LYS A 76 -7.97 0.03 12.64
N GLU A 77 -8.77 1.04 12.30
CA GLU A 77 -9.97 0.91 11.48
C GLU A 77 -9.70 1.07 9.98
N GLU A 78 -8.47 1.40 9.61
CA GLU A 78 -8.00 1.66 8.25
C GLU A 78 -8.88 2.64 7.46
N LYS A 79 -9.31 3.73 8.11
CA LYS A 79 -10.23 4.70 7.52
C LYS A 79 -9.98 6.14 7.98
N TYR A 80 -10.39 7.08 7.15
CA TYR A 80 -10.50 8.49 7.55
C TYR A 80 -11.70 8.72 8.46
N VAL A 81 -11.55 9.60 9.44
CA VAL A 81 -12.68 10.09 10.25
C VAL A 81 -13.59 10.99 9.42
N ASP A 82 -12.98 11.88 8.63
CA ASP A 82 -13.61 12.71 7.61
C ASP A 82 -12.61 12.93 6.48
N ASN A 83 -13.00 12.63 5.24
CA ASN A 83 -12.14 12.79 4.07
C ASN A 83 -12.27 14.16 3.38
N THR A 84 -13.15 15.04 3.88
CA THR A 84 -13.37 16.39 3.36
C THR A 84 -12.07 17.22 3.29
N PRO A 85 -11.19 17.22 4.31
CA PRO A 85 -9.92 17.95 4.24
C PRO A 85 -9.02 17.49 3.08
N LEU A 86 -8.92 16.17 2.84
CA LEU A 86 -8.13 15.63 1.75
C LEU A 86 -8.72 16.00 0.40
N LYS A 87 -10.04 15.84 0.22
CA LYS A 87 -10.72 16.20 -1.02
C LYS A 87 -10.49 17.68 -1.36
N ASN A 88 -10.67 18.57 -0.38
CA ASN A 88 -10.45 20.00 -0.57
C ASN A 88 -8.99 20.33 -0.90
N PHE A 89 -8.04 19.66 -0.25
CA PHE A 89 -6.61 19.82 -0.57
C PHE A 89 -6.31 19.41 -2.02
N LEU A 90 -6.71 18.20 -2.42
CA LEU A 90 -6.47 17.69 -3.77
C LEU A 90 -7.19 18.51 -4.85
N ASP A 91 -8.41 18.97 -4.60
CA ASP A 91 -9.15 19.80 -5.54
C ASP A 91 -8.48 21.17 -5.76
N ASN A 92 -7.89 21.77 -4.72
CA ASN A 92 -7.08 22.99 -4.87
C ASN A 92 -5.77 22.73 -5.62
N VAL A 93 -5.09 21.61 -5.33
CA VAL A 93 -3.86 21.20 -6.04
C VAL A 93 -4.12 21.05 -7.55
N LYS A 94 -5.21 20.39 -7.94
CA LYS A 94 -5.58 20.18 -9.37
C LYS A 94 -5.73 21.47 -10.16
N ILE A 95 -6.12 22.57 -9.49
CA ILE A 95 -6.30 23.89 -10.12
C ILE A 95 -5.12 24.84 -9.85
N ASN A 96 -3.96 24.30 -9.42
CA ASN A 96 -2.75 25.05 -9.07
C ASN A 96 -2.98 26.14 -8.02
N LYS A 97 -3.96 25.96 -7.13
CA LYS A 97 -4.25 26.90 -6.05
C LYS A 97 -3.48 26.49 -4.79
N PRO A 98 -2.85 27.45 -4.08
CA PRO A 98 -2.18 27.15 -2.82
C PRO A 98 -3.10 26.42 -1.84
N ALA A 99 -2.59 25.35 -1.24
CA ALA A 99 -3.36 24.46 -0.39
C ALA A 99 -2.49 23.95 0.76
N LYS A 100 -3.12 23.66 1.90
CA LYS A 100 -2.47 23.04 3.04
C LYS A 100 -3.40 22.00 3.65
N VAL A 101 -2.83 20.88 4.07
CA VAL A 101 -3.51 19.88 4.90
C VAL A 101 -2.55 19.41 5.99
N ARG A 102 -3.05 19.32 7.22
CA ARG A 102 -2.38 18.58 8.29
C ARG A 102 -2.95 17.17 8.30
N TYR A 103 -2.07 16.18 8.24
CA TYR A 103 -2.41 14.78 8.37
C TYR A 103 -2.02 14.29 9.77
N THR A 104 -2.93 13.57 10.42
CA THR A 104 -2.68 12.90 11.69
C THR A 104 -3.15 11.45 11.61
N GLN A 105 -2.29 10.52 12.02
CA GLN A 105 -2.60 9.10 12.13
C GLN A 105 -2.67 8.72 13.61
N TYR A 106 -3.74 8.02 14.01
CA TYR A 106 -3.89 7.47 15.36
C TYR A 106 -3.96 5.95 15.32
N TYR A 107 -3.23 5.27 16.19
CA TYR A 107 -3.36 3.84 16.44
C TYR A 107 -3.76 3.63 17.90
N GLU A 108 -4.91 2.99 18.13
CA GLU A 108 -5.47 2.77 19.48
C GLU A 108 -5.57 4.05 20.32
N GLY A 109 -5.91 5.17 19.67
CA GLY A 109 -6.07 6.48 20.31
C GLY A 109 -4.77 7.25 20.53
N LEU A 110 -3.61 6.66 20.28
CA LEU A 110 -2.30 7.32 20.40
C LEU A 110 -1.87 7.91 19.05
N LEU A 111 -1.30 9.12 19.07
CA LEU A 111 -0.77 9.77 17.88
C LEU A 111 0.43 8.98 17.34
N ASP A 112 0.26 8.37 16.18
CA ASP A 112 1.29 7.58 15.52
C ASP A 112 2.12 8.43 14.55
N LYS A 113 1.47 9.30 13.75
CA LYS A 113 2.13 10.17 12.76
C LYS A 113 1.45 11.53 12.70
N MET A 114 2.21 12.59 12.44
CA MET A 114 1.69 13.92 12.19
C MET A 114 2.54 14.61 11.11
N ARG A 115 1.89 15.27 10.15
CA ARG A 115 2.52 15.89 8.98
C ARG A 115 1.77 17.12 8.54
N ASP A 116 2.49 18.18 8.13
CA ASP A 116 1.89 19.27 7.37
C ASP A 116 2.32 19.15 5.91
N VAL A 117 1.37 19.04 4.99
CA VAL A 117 1.61 19.07 3.53
C VAL A 117 1.12 20.40 3.00
N GLU A 118 2.03 21.18 2.42
CA GLU A 118 1.79 22.51 1.87
C GLU A 118 2.10 22.48 0.37
N PHE A 119 1.19 22.99 -0.46
CA PHE A 119 1.36 23.20 -1.89
C PHE A 119 1.26 24.69 -2.19
N ASP A 120 2.26 25.25 -2.86
CA ASP A 120 2.35 26.69 -3.13
C ASP A 120 1.78 27.11 -4.50
N GLY A 121 1.21 26.16 -5.25
CA GLY A 121 0.77 26.33 -6.63
C GLY A 121 1.77 25.80 -7.67
N LYS A 122 2.98 25.40 -7.24
CA LYS A 122 4.01 24.81 -8.10
C LYS A 122 4.68 23.60 -7.48
N ALA A 123 5.02 23.65 -6.20
CA ALA A 123 5.77 22.62 -5.50
C ALA A 123 5.16 22.33 -4.12
N PHE A 124 5.55 21.18 -3.58
CA PHE A 124 5.13 20.72 -2.27
C PHE A 124 6.24 20.88 -1.24
N LYS A 125 5.82 21.18 -0.02
CA LYS A 125 6.62 21.18 1.19
C LYS A 125 5.93 20.32 2.23
N LEU A 126 6.64 19.31 2.72
CA LEU A 126 6.22 18.42 3.80
C LEU A 126 6.98 18.81 5.07
N LYS A 127 6.27 18.92 6.19
CA LYS A 127 6.85 18.91 7.53
C LYS A 127 6.52 17.56 8.17
N GLU A 128 7.54 16.73 8.41
CA GLU A 128 7.39 15.43 9.09
C GLU A 128 7.69 15.62 10.57
N TYR A 129 6.69 15.45 11.44
CA TYR A 129 6.86 15.65 12.88
C TYR A 129 7.34 14.36 13.58
N ASP A 130 8.28 14.50 14.50
CA ASP A 130 8.70 13.42 15.40
C ASP A 130 7.64 13.19 16.48
N THR A 131 6.74 12.25 16.23
CA THR A 131 5.69 11.83 17.18
C THR A 131 6.18 10.79 18.20
N LYS A 132 7.43 10.32 18.08
CA LYS A 132 7.99 9.24 18.91
C LYS A 132 8.76 9.74 20.12
N SER A 133 9.00 11.04 20.19
CA SER A 133 9.61 11.73 21.34
C SER A 133 8.57 12.55 22.14
N PRO A 134 7.60 11.93 22.83
CA PRO A 134 6.47 12.62 23.47
C PRO A 134 6.85 13.42 24.73
N GLU A 135 8.09 13.30 25.22
CA GLU A 135 8.56 13.98 26.42
C GLU A 135 8.84 15.48 26.19
N LEU A 136 8.90 15.90 24.93
CA LEU A 136 9.10 17.30 24.56
C LEU A 136 7.81 18.10 24.77
N LYS A 137 7.95 19.36 25.19
CA LYS A 137 6.81 20.29 25.30
C LYS A 137 6.17 20.58 23.94
N TYR A 138 7.00 20.65 22.89
CA TYR A 138 6.59 20.90 21.51
C TYR A 138 7.18 19.85 20.58
N TYR A 139 6.48 19.53 19.49
CA TYR A 139 6.99 18.59 18.49
C TYR A 139 8.14 19.21 17.69
N ASN A 140 9.12 18.39 17.30
CA ASN A 140 10.12 18.74 16.30
C ASN A 140 9.72 18.20 14.92
N TYR A 141 10.25 18.78 13.85
CA TYR A 141 10.03 18.27 12.50
C TYR A 141 11.23 18.47 11.58
N ILE A 142 11.28 17.67 10.51
CA ILE A 142 12.14 17.90 9.34
C ILE A 142 11.32 18.41 8.16
N VAL A 143 11.99 19.03 7.18
CA VAL A 143 11.35 19.58 5.98
C VAL A 143 11.80 18.81 4.75
N ILE A 144 10.82 18.27 4.01
CA ILE A 144 11.04 17.55 2.75
C ILE A 144 10.34 18.33 1.63
N ARG A 145 10.94 18.37 0.44
CA ARG A 145 10.40 19.08 -0.73
C ARG A 145 10.18 18.12 -1.89
N GLY A 146 9.22 18.44 -2.74
CA GLY A 146 8.99 17.69 -3.98
C GLY A 146 8.11 18.46 -4.95
N GLU A 147 8.10 18.02 -6.20
CA GLU A 147 7.44 18.75 -7.30
C GLU A 147 6.04 18.25 -7.59
N SER A 148 5.77 16.96 -7.35
CA SER A 148 4.48 16.34 -7.64
C SER A 148 4.05 15.34 -6.56
N ILE A 149 2.77 14.98 -6.57
CA ILE A 149 2.24 13.87 -5.77
C ILE A 149 1.74 12.81 -6.75
N THR A 150 2.15 11.56 -6.51
CA THR A 150 1.71 10.38 -7.26
C THR A 150 0.99 9.40 -6.34
N VAL A 151 0.23 8.47 -6.91
CA VAL A 151 -0.39 7.37 -6.16
C VAL A 151 0.42 6.10 -6.41
N VAL A 152 0.95 5.50 -5.33
CA VAL A 152 1.73 4.25 -5.40
C VAL A 152 1.36 3.36 -4.21
N SER A 153 0.96 2.12 -4.49
CA SER A 153 0.65 1.09 -3.49
C SER A 153 -0.28 1.58 -2.36
N ASN A 154 -1.39 2.23 -2.74
CA ASN A 154 -2.42 2.79 -1.85
C ASN A 154 -1.96 3.97 -0.98
N TYR A 155 -0.90 4.67 -1.36
CA TYR A 155 -0.49 5.93 -0.73
C TYR A 155 -0.36 7.04 -1.74
N TYR A 156 -0.74 8.25 -1.34
CA TYR A 156 -0.21 9.45 -1.96
C TYR A 156 1.25 9.58 -1.53
N LYS A 157 2.14 9.72 -2.51
CA LYS A 157 3.58 9.87 -2.29
C LYS A 157 4.07 11.16 -2.92
N LEU A 158 5.02 11.81 -2.25
CA LEU A 158 5.79 12.87 -2.83
C LEU A 158 6.77 12.29 -3.86
N ASP A 159 6.80 12.88 -5.04
CA ASP A 159 7.74 12.52 -6.11
C ASP A 159 9.19 12.84 -5.72
N GLY A 160 10.15 12.03 -6.21
CA GLY A 160 11.53 11.99 -5.72
C GLY A 160 11.76 10.85 -4.72
N ASP A 161 12.12 11.15 -3.47
CA ASP A 161 12.51 10.18 -2.42
C ASP A 161 11.39 9.20 -1.99
N GLY A 162 10.21 9.28 -2.62
CA GLY A 162 9.12 8.30 -2.43
C GLY A 162 8.44 8.39 -1.07
N MET A 163 8.52 9.54 -0.39
CA MET A 163 7.96 9.74 0.94
C MET A 163 6.43 9.60 0.92
N LYS A 164 5.91 8.62 1.66
CA LYS A 164 4.47 8.41 1.87
C LYS A 164 3.88 9.60 2.64
N LEU A 165 2.88 10.26 2.06
CA LEU A 165 2.18 11.39 2.66
C LEU A 165 1.03 10.90 3.56
N PHE A 166 -0.01 10.34 2.93
CA PHE A 166 -1.17 9.79 3.59
C PHE A 166 -1.77 8.66 2.73
N PRO A 167 -2.48 7.70 3.34
CA PRO A 167 -3.15 6.62 2.61
C PRO A 167 -4.08 7.18 1.53
N VAL A 168 -4.19 6.50 0.40
CA VAL A 168 -5.37 6.73 -0.44
C VAL A 168 -6.55 6.24 0.36
N GLU A 169 -7.66 6.99 0.37
CA GLU A 169 -8.90 6.42 0.87
C GLU A 169 -9.14 5.17 0.03
N ASN A 170 -9.08 3.99 0.65
CA ASN A 170 -9.54 2.76 0.02
C ASN A 170 -11.06 2.88 -0.13
N ILE A 171 -11.50 3.76 -1.04
CA ILE A 171 -12.79 3.64 -1.70
C ILE A 171 -12.59 2.43 -2.60
N ASN A 172 -12.60 1.25 -1.99
CA ASN A 172 -12.72 -0.01 -2.69
C ASN A 172 -14.02 0.10 -3.47
N THR A 173 -13.90 0.51 -4.74
CA THR A 173 -15.07 0.84 -5.52
C THR A 173 -15.91 -0.41 -5.71
N PHE A 174 -15.31 -1.60 -5.64
CA PHE A 174 -15.99 -2.88 -5.59
C PHE A 174 -16.96 -3.08 -4.41
N TYR A 175 -16.95 -2.26 -3.35
CA TYR A 175 -17.97 -2.36 -2.31
C TYR A 175 -19.37 -2.05 -2.86
N GLY A 176 -20.37 -2.78 -2.36
CA GLY A 176 -21.76 -2.71 -2.80
C GLY A 176 -22.31 -4.06 -3.25
N LYS A 177 -23.53 -4.03 -3.79
CA LYS A 177 -24.24 -5.21 -4.30
C LYS A 177 -24.01 -5.36 -5.79
N TRP A 178 -23.75 -6.59 -6.21
CA TRP A 178 -23.44 -6.94 -7.58
C TRP A 178 -24.26 -8.16 -8.00
N SER A 179 -24.69 -8.16 -9.26
CA SER A 179 -25.28 -9.33 -9.90
C SER A 179 -24.26 -9.96 -10.83
N ILE A 180 -24.09 -11.28 -10.73
CA ILE A 180 -23.26 -12.05 -11.66
C ILE A 180 -24.04 -12.21 -12.96
N ASP A 181 -23.54 -11.65 -14.05
CA ASP A 181 -24.28 -11.56 -15.33
C ASP A 181 -23.94 -12.72 -16.27
N LYS A 182 -22.64 -12.90 -16.55
CA LYS A 182 -22.21 -13.90 -17.54
C LYS A 182 -20.78 -14.37 -17.26
N ASN A 183 -20.47 -15.56 -17.77
CA ASN A 183 -19.09 -15.99 -17.98
C ASN A 183 -18.49 -15.21 -19.16
N VAL A 184 -17.32 -14.58 -18.97
CA VAL A 184 -16.59 -13.85 -20.01
C VAL A 184 -15.36 -14.60 -20.51
N ALA A 185 -14.74 -15.44 -19.68
CA ALA A 185 -13.59 -16.25 -20.05
C ALA A 185 -13.41 -17.41 -19.07
N SER A 186 -12.71 -18.45 -19.52
CA SER A 186 -12.30 -19.57 -18.67
C SER A 186 -10.84 -19.92 -18.94
N ASN A 187 -10.12 -20.32 -17.90
CA ASN A 187 -8.82 -20.95 -18.05
C ASN A 187 -8.96 -22.32 -18.73
N SER A 188 -7.85 -22.85 -19.24
CA SER A 188 -7.79 -24.20 -19.82
C SER A 188 -8.15 -25.31 -18.82
N VAL A 189 -8.03 -25.03 -17.52
CA VAL A 189 -8.41 -25.92 -16.43
C VAL A 189 -9.36 -25.15 -15.50
N THR A 190 -10.57 -25.69 -15.30
CA THR A 190 -11.59 -25.12 -14.41
C THR A 190 -12.01 -26.15 -13.37
N LEU A 191 -12.34 -25.67 -12.16
CA LEU A 191 -12.97 -26.48 -11.12
C LEU A 191 -14.49 -26.51 -11.26
N LEU A 192 -15.05 -25.54 -12.01
CA LEU A 192 -16.48 -25.41 -12.22
C LEU A 192 -16.92 -26.13 -13.50
N SER A 193 -17.96 -26.96 -13.37
CA SER A 193 -18.67 -27.53 -14.52
C SER A 193 -19.58 -26.48 -15.17
N ASN A 194 -20.06 -26.76 -16.39
CA ASN A 194 -21.05 -25.89 -17.04
C ASN A 194 -22.33 -25.74 -16.22
N ASP A 195 -22.76 -26.81 -15.53
CA ASP A 195 -23.92 -26.78 -14.65
C ASP A 195 -23.68 -25.85 -13.45
N ASP A 196 -22.48 -25.87 -12.86
CA ASP A 196 -22.12 -24.97 -11.76
C ASP A 196 -22.06 -23.51 -12.22
N ILE A 197 -21.44 -23.25 -13.37
CA ILE A 197 -21.41 -21.91 -14.00
C ILE A 197 -22.83 -21.37 -14.17
N SER A 198 -23.75 -22.21 -14.67
CA SER A 198 -25.15 -21.82 -14.89
C SER A 198 -25.89 -21.46 -13.59
N LYS A 199 -25.56 -22.13 -12.48
CA LYS A 199 -26.14 -21.86 -11.15
C LYS A 199 -25.57 -20.59 -10.52
N ILE A 200 -24.35 -20.21 -10.86
CA ILE A 200 -23.68 -19.00 -10.36
C ILE A 200 -24.22 -17.75 -11.06
N ILE A 201 -24.51 -17.84 -12.37
CA ILE A 201 -25.11 -16.74 -13.13
C ILE A 201 -26.47 -16.35 -12.52
N GLY A 202 -26.69 -15.05 -12.37
CA GLY A 202 -27.87 -14.46 -11.74
C GLY A 202 -27.80 -14.34 -10.22
N GLN A 203 -26.79 -14.92 -9.56
CA GLN A 203 -26.62 -14.75 -8.12
C GLN A 203 -26.17 -13.33 -7.76
N LEU A 204 -26.51 -12.93 -6.53
CA LEU A 204 -26.08 -11.67 -5.95
C LEU A 204 -24.89 -11.89 -5.01
N ILE A 205 -23.94 -10.98 -5.08
CA ILE A 205 -22.84 -10.86 -4.12
C ILE A 205 -22.76 -9.43 -3.58
N GLU A 206 -22.59 -9.30 -2.28
CA GLU A 206 -22.40 -8.02 -1.62
C GLU A 206 -21.02 -7.97 -0.97
N PHE A 207 -20.22 -6.99 -1.38
CA PHE A 207 -18.92 -6.72 -0.77
C PHE A 207 -19.03 -5.52 0.17
N SER A 208 -18.48 -5.67 1.36
CA SER A 208 -18.43 -4.67 2.41
C SER A 208 -17.04 -4.68 3.07
N PRO A 209 -16.62 -3.60 3.76
CA PRO A 209 -15.36 -3.56 4.48
C PRO A 209 -15.12 -4.72 5.46
N SER A 210 -16.18 -5.25 6.07
CA SER A 210 -16.07 -6.26 7.13
C SER A 210 -16.85 -7.55 6.87
N TYR A 211 -17.55 -7.64 5.73
CA TYR A 211 -18.24 -8.87 5.35
C TYR A 211 -18.38 -9.04 3.84
N ILE A 212 -18.64 -10.29 3.44
CA ILE A 212 -19.18 -10.64 2.12
C ILE A 212 -20.51 -11.35 2.35
N ASN A 213 -21.53 -11.01 1.57
CA ASN A 213 -22.76 -11.80 1.50
C ASN A 213 -22.82 -12.47 0.13
N TYR A 214 -22.80 -13.79 0.09
CA TYR A 214 -22.84 -14.57 -1.13
C TYR A 214 -23.67 -15.83 -0.91
N ASN A 215 -24.58 -16.13 -1.83
CA ASN A 215 -25.46 -17.30 -1.75
C ASN A 215 -26.21 -17.42 -0.40
N ASN A 216 -26.77 -16.30 0.08
CA ASN A 216 -27.45 -16.18 1.38
C ASN A 216 -26.58 -16.53 2.61
N LYS A 217 -25.26 -16.64 2.43
CA LYS A 217 -24.29 -16.86 3.51
C LYS A 217 -23.47 -15.59 3.71
N LYS A 218 -23.38 -15.16 4.97
CA LYS A 218 -22.60 -14.00 5.38
C LYS A 218 -21.26 -14.45 5.95
N TYR A 219 -20.19 -13.95 5.36
CA TYR A 219 -18.80 -14.18 5.76
C TYR A 219 -18.31 -12.93 6.48
N LEU A 220 -17.76 -13.08 7.68
CA LEU A 220 -17.39 -11.97 8.57
C LEU A 220 -15.86 -11.83 8.67
N ASN A 221 -15.42 -10.66 9.16
CA ASN A 221 -14.02 -10.32 9.35
C ASN A 221 -13.18 -10.52 8.09
N VAL A 222 -13.78 -10.20 6.95
CA VAL A 222 -13.11 -10.31 5.65
C VAL A 222 -11.97 -9.29 5.57
N LYS A 223 -10.86 -9.72 4.99
CA LYS A 223 -9.73 -8.84 4.65
C LYS A 223 -9.43 -8.95 3.17
N TYR A 224 -9.19 -7.81 2.54
CA TYR A 224 -8.89 -7.71 1.13
C TYR A 224 -7.47 -7.21 0.94
N ASN A 225 -6.77 -7.80 -0.02
CA ASN A 225 -5.52 -7.25 -0.53
C ASN A 225 -5.79 -6.61 -1.89
N ASN A 226 -5.35 -5.36 -2.05
CA ASN A 226 -5.50 -4.60 -3.28
C ASN A 226 -4.14 -4.35 -3.91
N GLU A 227 -4.03 -4.64 -5.21
CA GLU A 227 -2.81 -4.42 -5.98
C GLU A 227 -3.14 -3.96 -7.40
N SER A 228 -2.28 -3.12 -7.98
CA SER A 228 -2.37 -2.82 -9.41
C SER A 228 -1.49 -3.81 -10.15
N ILE A 229 -2.08 -4.57 -11.06
CA ILE A 229 -1.36 -5.53 -11.90
C ILE A 229 -1.39 -5.10 -13.35
N SER A 230 -0.28 -5.34 -14.06
CA SER A 230 -0.18 -5.18 -15.50
C SER A 230 -0.76 -6.37 -16.25
N ASN A 231 -1.09 -6.18 -17.54
CA ASN A 231 -1.52 -7.26 -18.42
C ASN A 231 -0.48 -8.40 -18.50
N ILE A 232 0.81 -8.08 -18.43
CA ILE A 232 1.91 -9.06 -18.49
C ILE A 232 1.92 -9.93 -17.22
N GLU A 233 1.78 -9.31 -16.05
CA GLU A 233 1.69 -10.02 -14.77
C GLU A 233 0.42 -10.89 -14.72
N PHE A 234 -0.71 -10.36 -15.19
CA PHE A 234 -1.97 -11.10 -15.30
C PHE A 234 -1.82 -12.37 -16.17
N GLN A 235 -1.27 -12.25 -17.38
CA GLN A 235 -1.08 -13.40 -18.29
C GLN A 235 -0.10 -14.44 -17.75
N SER A 236 0.85 -14.01 -16.92
CA SER A 236 1.78 -14.92 -16.25
C SER A 236 1.07 -15.81 -15.22
N GLY A 237 0.05 -15.26 -14.54
CA GLY A 237 -0.81 -16.01 -13.61
C GLY A 237 -1.92 -16.81 -14.29
N PHE A 238 -2.47 -16.32 -15.39
CA PHE A 238 -3.64 -16.90 -16.08
C PHE A 238 -3.31 -17.22 -17.55
N LYS A 239 -2.67 -18.38 -17.76
CA LYS A 239 -2.29 -18.81 -19.10
C LYS A 239 -3.52 -18.96 -20.01
N GLY A 240 -3.54 -18.18 -21.09
CA GLY A 240 -4.57 -18.26 -22.13
C GLY A 240 -5.75 -17.30 -21.96
N VAL A 241 -5.74 -16.44 -20.93
CA VAL A 241 -6.70 -15.35 -20.76
C VAL A 241 -5.95 -14.03 -20.70
N THR A 242 -6.45 -13.01 -21.39
CA THR A 242 -5.89 -11.67 -21.47
C THR A 242 -6.89 -10.63 -20.99
N PHE A 243 -6.43 -9.40 -20.74
CA PHE A 243 -7.33 -8.28 -20.46
C PHE A 243 -8.38 -8.05 -21.55
N ASN A 244 -8.02 -8.28 -22.82
CA ASN A 244 -8.96 -8.12 -23.93
C ASN A 244 -10.12 -9.12 -23.86
N ASP A 245 -9.85 -10.36 -23.44
CA ASP A 245 -10.89 -11.38 -23.25
C ASP A 245 -11.88 -10.99 -22.15
N LEU A 246 -11.40 -10.24 -21.16
CA LEU A 246 -12.20 -9.68 -20.07
C LEU A 246 -12.86 -8.33 -20.43
N GLY A 247 -12.52 -7.75 -21.58
CA GLY A 247 -12.93 -6.41 -22.01
C GLY A 247 -12.34 -5.29 -21.16
N ILE A 248 -11.13 -5.48 -20.62
CA ILE A 248 -10.37 -4.45 -19.92
C ILE A 248 -9.47 -3.74 -20.95
N GLU A 249 -9.68 -2.45 -21.15
CA GLU A 249 -8.97 -1.66 -22.17
C GLU A 249 -7.66 -1.03 -21.66
N SER A 250 -7.47 -0.96 -20.34
CA SER A 250 -6.30 -0.36 -19.71
C SER A 250 -5.10 -1.31 -19.68
N ASN A 251 -3.88 -0.75 -19.59
CA ASN A 251 -2.65 -1.54 -19.48
C ASN A 251 -2.44 -2.16 -18.08
N THR A 252 -3.15 -1.64 -17.09
CA THR A 252 -3.18 -2.14 -15.70
C THR A 252 -4.61 -2.24 -15.21
N VAL A 253 -4.85 -3.08 -14.21
CA VAL A 253 -6.15 -3.19 -13.53
C VAL A 253 -5.93 -3.28 -12.02
N ASN A 254 -6.89 -2.78 -11.24
CA ASN A 254 -6.91 -3.02 -9.80
C ASN A 254 -7.43 -4.43 -9.54
N SER A 255 -6.59 -5.25 -8.92
CA SER A 255 -6.86 -6.63 -8.50
C SER A 255 -7.13 -6.63 -7.00
N ILE A 256 -8.21 -7.29 -6.61
CA ILE A 256 -8.64 -7.41 -5.22
C ILE A 256 -8.76 -8.88 -4.88
N SER A 257 -7.86 -9.38 -4.04
CA SER A 257 -7.92 -10.77 -3.56
C SER A 257 -8.45 -10.82 -2.13
N LEU A 258 -9.26 -11.84 -1.85
CA LEU A 258 -9.71 -12.14 -0.49
C LEU A 258 -8.56 -12.81 0.27
N GLU A 259 -8.02 -12.14 1.28
CA GLU A 259 -6.88 -12.62 2.08
C GLU A 259 -7.33 -13.58 3.19
N SER A 260 -8.38 -13.20 3.93
CA SER A 260 -8.88 -14.00 5.05
C SER A 260 -10.32 -13.65 5.40
N TYR A 261 -10.97 -14.56 6.12
CA TYR A 261 -12.30 -14.40 6.73
C TYR A 261 -12.50 -15.46 7.81
N ASP A 262 -13.50 -15.27 8.67
CA ASP A 262 -13.82 -16.24 9.72
C ASP A 262 -14.23 -17.60 9.13
N ASN A 263 -13.73 -18.68 9.75
CA ASN A 263 -14.05 -20.06 9.38
C ASN A 263 -13.65 -20.48 7.94
N MET A 264 -12.63 -19.84 7.36
CA MET A 264 -12.13 -20.14 6.01
C MET A 264 -11.84 -21.63 5.74
N ILE A 265 -11.41 -22.39 6.76
CA ILE A 265 -11.05 -23.82 6.64
C ILE A 265 -12.28 -24.71 6.37
N GLN A 266 -13.50 -24.25 6.63
CA GLN A 266 -14.74 -25.03 6.51
C GLN A 266 -15.58 -24.66 5.27
N ASP A 267 -15.05 -23.84 4.37
CA ASP A 267 -15.81 -23.36 3.22
C ASP A 267 -15.69 -24.31 2.02
N ASP A 268 -16.82 -24.55 1.36
CA ASP A 268 -16.88 -25.36 0.13
C ASP A 268 -16.20 -24.58 -1.02
N GLU A 269 -15.25 -25.19 -1.73
CA GLU A 269 -14.55 -24.53 -2.84
C GLU A 269 -15.52 -24.09 -3.96
N VAL A 270 -16.62 -24.82 -4.16
CA VAL A 270 -17.61 -24.54 -5.21
C VAL A 270 -18.59 -23.45 -4.77
N ASN A 271 -19.17 -23.59 -3.57
CA ASN A 271 -20.24 -22.70 -3.09
C ASN A 271 -19.77 -21.57 -2.17
N GLY A 272 -18.50 -21.60 -1.77
CA GLY A 272 -17.87 -20.65 -0.87
C GLY A 272 -17.25 -19.43 -1.57
N ILE A 273 -16.56 -18.62 -0.80
CA ILE A 273 -15.82 -17.43 -1.29
C ILE A 273 -14.30 -17.64 -1.31
N HIS A 274 -13.84 -18.85 -0.99
CA HIS A 274 -12.42 -19.16 -1.01
C HIS A 274 -11.80 -18.93 -2.39
N GLY A 275 -10.60 -18.32 -2.43
CA GLY A 275 -9.87 -18.01 -3.66
C GLY A 275 -10.50 -16.94 -4.54
N LEU A 276 -11.49 -16.20 -4.04
CA LEU A 276 -12.13 -15.11 -4.78
C LEU A 276 -11.13 -14.00 -5.08
N THR A 277 -11.05 -13.63 -6.36
CA THR A 277 -10.29 -12.46 -6.82
C THR A 277 -11.19 -11.61 -7.73
N LEU A 278 -11.14 -10.28 -7.57
CA LEU A 278 -11.87 -9.32 -8.38
C LEU A 278 -10.92 -8.48 -9.21
N TYR A 279 -11.37 -8.05 -10.39
CA TYR A 279 -10.70 -7.04 -11.20
C TYR A 279 -11.67 -5.90 -11.52
N GLU A 280 -11.30 -4.68 -11.15
CA GLU A 280 -12.16 -3.50 -11.40
C GLU A 280 -12.07 -3.07 -12.87
N LYS A 281 -13.04 -3.50 -13.67
CA LYS A 281 -13.14 -3.14 -15.10
C LYS A 281 -13.67 -1.72 -15.29
N SER A 282 -14.68 -1.31 -14.51
CA SER A 282 -15.23 0.05 -14.53
C SER A 282 -15.95 0.36 -13.21
N LYS A 283 -16.47 1.58 -13.04
CA LYS A 283 -17.25 1.98 -11.86
C LYS A 283 -18.45 1.06 -11.57
N ASN A 284 -19.06 0.51 -12.62
CA ASN A 284 -20.29 -0.30 -12.54
C ASN A 284 -20.11 -1.74 -13.02
N THR A 285 -18.87 -2.15 -13.29
CA THR A 285 -18.54 -3.49 -13.76
C THR A 285 -17.27 -3.99 -13.11
N ILE A 286 -17.33 -5.18 -12.51
CA ILE A 286 -16.14 -5.89 -12.02
C ILE A 286 -16.09 -7.28 -12.66
N ILE A 287 -14.90 -7.85 -12.74
CA ILE A 287 -14.69 -9.25 -13.14
C ILE A 287 -14.41 -10.06 -11.89
N LEU A 288 -15.16 -11.13 -11.66
CA LEU A 288 -14.96 -12.10 -10.60
C LEU A 288 -14.23 -13.32 -11.15
N TYR A 289 -13.06 -13.63 -10.63
CA TYR A 289 -12.38 -14.90 -10.85
C TYR A 289 -12.73 -15.89 -9.74
N LYS A 290 -13.28 -17.05 -10.13
CA LYS A 290 -13.61 -18.16 -9.24
C LYS A 290 -13.45 -19.50 -9.95
N GLY A 291 -12.67 -20.41 -9.36
CA GLY A 291 -12.55 -21.79 -9.82
C GLY A 291 -12.09 -21.94 -11.28
N GLY A 292 -11.23 -21.04 -11.76
CA GLY A 292 -10.75 -21.05 -13.14
C GLY A 292 -11.66 -20.35 -14.15
N VAL A 293 -12.76 -19.72 -13.71
CA VAL A 293 -13.73 -19.03 -14.56
C VAL A 293 -13.80 -17.55 -14.19
N PHE A 294 -13.94 -16.69 -15.20
CA PHE A 294 -14.11 -15.25 -15.06
C PHE A 294 -15.56 -14.87 -15.37
N PHE A 295 -16.21 -14.22 -14.41
CA PHE A 295 -17.57 -13.73 -14.53
C PHE A 295 -17.60 -12.21 -14.56
N GLU A 296 -18.42 -11.63 -15.43
CA GLU A 296 -18.73 -10.20 -15.40
C GLU A 296 -19.87 -9.94 -14.41
N LEU A 297 -19.67 -8.96 -13.53
CA LEU A 297 -20.62 -8.54 -12.52
C LEU A 297 -21.03 -7.10 -12.75
N HIS A 298 -22.32 -6.82 -12.57
CA HIS A 298 -22.88 -5.47 -12.68
C HIS A 298 -23.42 -4.98 -11.34
N ARG A 299 -23.12 -3.72 -11.04
CA ARG A 299 -23.58 -3.08 -9.80
C ARG A 299 -25.11 -2.98 -9.79
N GLN A 300 -25.73 -3.37 -8.69
CA GLN A 300 -27.14 -3.13 -8.44
C GLN A 300 -27.34 -1.67 -8.02
N GLN A 301 -28.35 -1.01 -8.60
CA GLN A 301 -28.77 0.34 -8.22
C GLN A 301 -29.62 0.34 -6.96
#